data_AF-A0A559K4W3-F1
#
_entry.id   AF-A0A559K4W3-F1
#
_cell.length_a   1.000
_cell.length_b   1.000
_cell.length_c   1.000
_cell.angle_alpha   90.00
_cell.angle_beta   90.00
_cell.angle_gamma   90.00
#
_symmetry.space_group_name_H-M   'P 1'
#
loop_
_entity.id
_entity.type
_entity.pdbx_description
1 polymer ?
#
loop_
_entity_poly.entity_id
_entity_poly.type
_entity_poly.pdbx_seq_one_letter_code
_entity_poly.pdbx_strand_id
1 'polypeptide(L)'
;MILSLSTALSMDHSIGVPPIDLYDTNIYPWLTLSELPTWGMYPISGYLFIYFYDKWKINGLGIPFYVFGWTLLGTAFEALSTAFGVFIYKGWSLKYSFLVYLIVQLMIVAVFRILMNEFHRAKEKK
;
A
#
# COMPACT_ATOMS: atom_id res chain seq x y z
N MET A 1 8.52 4.63 2.52
CA MET A 1 8.52 4.04 3.88
C MET A 1 7.52 4.74 4.79
N ILE A 2 7.74 6.01 5.19
CA ILE A 2 6.77 6.70 6.06
C ILE A 2 5.43 6.90 5.37
N LEU A 3 5.42 7.42 4.13
CA LEU A 3 4.18 7.62 3.36
C LEU A 3 3.36 6.33 3.23
N SER A 4 4.00 5.22 2.84
CA SER A 4 3.31 3.92 2.66
C SER A 4 2.75 3.37 3.97
N LEU A 5 3.50 3.50 5.08
CA LEU A 5 3.05 3.08 6.41
C LEU A 5 1.88 3.95 6.90
N SER A 6 2.01 5.27 6.83
CA SER A 6 0.98 6.21 7.27
C SER A 6 -0.31 6.07 6.47
N THR A 7 -0.24 5.94 5.13
CA THR A 7 -1.42 5.76 4.30
C THR A 7 -2.14 4.44 4.62
N ALA A 8 -1.40 3.34 4.79
CA ALA A 8 -2.00 2.05 5.16
C ALA A 8 -2.71 2.11 6.52
N LEU A 9 -2.01 2.58 7.56
CA LEU A 9 -2.58 2.69 8.92
C LEU A 9 -3.78 3.64 8.97
N SER A 10 -3.70 4.79 8.29
CA SER A 10 -4.81 5.74 8.24
C SER A 10 -6.04 5.17 7.52
N MET A 11 -5.85 4.39 6.46
CA MET A 11 -6.94 3.72 5.76
C MET A 11 -7.56 2.61 6.62
N ASP A 12 -6.75 1.75 7.23
CA ASP A 12 -7.21 0.68 8.12
C ASP A 12 -8.04 1.25 9.27
N HIS A 13 -7.58 2.35 9.90
CA HIS A 13 -8.33 3.02 10.96
C HIS A 13 -9.60 3.71 10.47
N SER A 14 -9.62 4.23 9.24
CA SER A 14 -10.80 4.93 8.71
C SER A 14 -11.93 3.95 8.33
N ILE A 15 -11.58 2.71 7.98
CA ILE A 15 -12.52 1.72 7.45
C ILE A 15 -12.90 0.67 8.50
N GLY A 16 -11.99 0.37 9.44
CA GLY A 16 -12.17 -0.65 10.49
C GLY A 16 -12.62 -0.13 11.86
N VAL A 17 -12.73 1.19 12.06
CA VAL A 17 -13.23 1.78 13.32
C VAL A 17 -14.69 2.25 13.11
N PRO A 18 -15.58 2.12 14.13
CA PRO A 18 -16.92 2.69 14.07
C PRO A 18 -16.88 4.19 13.69
N PRO A 19 -17.80 4.67 12.82
CA PRO A 19 -19.13 4.12 12.55
C PRO A 19 -19.25 3.22 11.29
N ILE A 20 -18.16 3.01 10.53
CA ILE A 20 -18.21 2.31 9.24
C ILE A 20 -18.00 0.80 9.39
N ASP A 21 -17.08 0.35 10.26
CA ASP A 21 -16.81 -1.05 10.64
C ASP A 21 -16.96 -2.07 9.48
N LEU A 22 -16.30 -1.80 8.35
CA LEU A 22 -16.40 -2.64 7.15
C LEU A 22 -15.45 -3.84 7.17
N TYR A 23 -14.42 -3.79 8.03
CA TYR A 23 -13.27 -4.67 7.98
C TYR A 23 -12.50 -4.68 9.31
N ASP A 24 -12.25 -5.86 9.86
CA ASP A 24 -11.33 -6.02 11.00
C ASP A 24 -9.97 -6.52 10.51
N THR A 25 -8.93 -5.72 10.80
CA THR A 25 -7.52 -6.10 10.62
C THR A 25 -7.00 -7.01 11.74
N ASN A 26 -7.69 -7.06 12.87
CA ASN A 26 -7.24 -7.75 14.07
C ASN A 26 -8.28 -8.75 14.57
N ILE A 27 -7.79 -9.92 15.01
CA ILE A 27 -8.62 -10.94 15.69
C ILE A 27 -9.03 -10.46 17.09
N TYR A 28 -8.20 -9.62 17.72
CA TYR A 28 -8.44 -9.04 19.05
C TYR A 28 -8.36 -7.51 19.00
N PRO A 29 -9.17 -6.79 19.80
CA PRO A 29 -9.21 -5.32 19.77
C PRO A 29 -7.98 -4.63 20.43
N TRP A 30 -7.02 -5.40 20.94
CA TRP A 30 -5.77 -4.88 21.52
C TRP A 30 -4.56 -5.32 20.70
N LEU A 31 -3.53 -4.47 20.70
CA LEU A 31 -2.29 -4.69 19.96
C LEU A 31 -1.66 -6.03 20.37
N THR A 32 -1.74 -7.01 19.49
CA THR A 32 -1.20 -8.36 19.73
C THR A 32 0.08 -8.57 18.92
N LEU A 33 1.02 -9.39 19.42
CA LEU A 33 2.26 -9.72 18.70
C LEU A 33 2.02 -10.33 17.30
N SER A 34 0.83 -10.88 17.05
CA SER A 34 0.36 -11.36 15.75
C SER A 34 0.23 -10.26 14.69
N GLU A 35 0.24 -8.97 15.08
CA GLU A 35 0.06 -7.82 14.19
C GLU A 35 1.38 -7.22 13.71
N LEU A 36 2.50 -7.54 14.39
CA LEU A 36 3.84 -7.09 14.01
C LEU A 36 4.22 -7.43 12.56
N PRO A 37 3.89 -8.62 12.02
CA PRO A 37 4.17 -8.92 10.61
C PRO A 37 3.43 -7.98 9.66
N THR A 38 2.16 -7.68 9.94
CA THR A 38 1.33 -6.78 9.11
C THR A 38 1.87 -5.35 9.14
N TRP A 39 2.24 -4.87 10.33
CA TRP A 39 2.86 -3.55 10.52
C TRP A 39 4.22 -3.43 9.84
N GLY A 40 5.04 -4.48 9.86
CA GLY A 40 6.32 -4.52 9.16
C GLY A 40 6.17 -4.64 7.64
N MET A 41 5.11 -5.31 7.16
CA MET A 41 4.88 -5.54 5.74
C MET A 41 4.53 -4.28 4.97
N TYR A 42 3.78 -3.34 5.57
CA TYR A 42 3.43 -2.05 4.93
C TYR A 42 4.65 -1.20 4.51
N PRO A 43 5.65 -0.94 5.37
CA PRO A 43 6.85 -0.19 4.98
C PRO A 43 7.77 -1.01 4.07
N ILE A 44 7.88 -2.33 4.25
CA ILE A 44 8.70 -3.20 3.39
C ILE A 44 8.15 -3.23 1.97
N SER A 45 6.85 -3.45 1.80
CA SER A 45 6.18 -3.46 0.49
C SER A 45 6.31 -2.10 -0.21
N GLY A 46 6.06 -0.99 0.50
CA GLY A 46 6.22 0.35 -0.06
C GLY A 46 7.67 0.68 -0.45
N TYR A 47 8.66 0.19 0.31
CA TYR A 47 10.07 0.33 -0.05
C TYR A 47 10.43 -0.48 -1.29
N LEU A 48 10.06 -1.76 -1.33
CA LEU A 48 10.32 -2.64 -2.47
C LEU A 48 9.65 -2.10 -3.75
N PHE A 49 8.43 -1.58 -3.62
CA PHE A 49 7.70 -0.97 -4.73
C PHE A 49 8.46 0.21 -5.36
N ILE A 50 8.98 1.15 -4.55
CA ILE A 50 9.77 2.26 -5.09
C ILE A 50 11.16 1.80 -5.56
N TYR A 51 11.78 0.87 -4.85
CA TYR A 51 13.11 0.36 -5.21
C TYR A 51 13.11 -0.30 -6.59
N PHE A 52 12.13 -1.19 -6.89
CA PHE A 52 12.04 -1.80 -8.21
C PHE A 52 11.60 -0.81 -9.29
N TYR A 53 10.74 0.16 -8.94
CA TYR A 53 10.34 1.22 -9.85
C TYR A 53 11.55 2.04 -10.34
N ASP A 54 12.45 2.43 -9.43
CA ASP A 54 13.66 3.18 -9.74
C ASP A 54 14.73 2.29 -10.42
N LYS A 55 14.96 1.08 -9.90
CA LYS A 55 15.93 0.12 -10.45
C LYS A 55 15.64 -0.26 -11.89
N TRP A 56 14.37 -0.41 -12.26
CA TRP A 56 13.97 -0.74 -13.63
C TRP A 56 13.71 0.50 -14.49
N LYS A 57 13.92 1.71 -13.95
CA LYS A 57 13.74 3.00 -14.63
C LYS A 57 12.42 3.07 -15.41
N ILE A 58 11.34 2.65 -14.76
CA ILE A 58 10.04 2.51 -15.40
C ILE A 58 9.51 3.89 -15.78
N ASN A 59 9.27 4.10 -17.08
CA ASN A 59 8.87 5.38 -17.62
C ASN A 59 7.75 5.27 -18.65
N GLY A 60 7.03 6.38 -18.85
CA GLY A 60 5.93 6.48 -19.82
C GLY A 60 4.84 5.43 -19.60
N LEU A 61 4.56 4.65 -20.64
CA LEU A 61 3.52 3.63 -20.64
C LEU A 61 3.82 2.41 -19.77
N GLY A 62 5.05 2.24 -19.26
CA GLY A 62 5.40 1.14 -18.36
C GLY A 62 4.84 1.29 -16.94
N ILE A 63 4.48 2.52 -16.54
CA ILE A 63 3.95 2.82 -15.19
C ILE A 63 2.63 2.10 -14.92
N PRO A 64 1.58 2.19 -15.76
CA PRO A 64 0.33 1.49 -15.51
C PRO A 64 0.51 -0.03 -15.45
N PHE A 65 1.36 -0.63 -16.29
CA PHE A 65 1.64 -2.07 -16.22
C PHE A 65 2.34 -2.47 -14.92
N TYR A 66 3.29 -1.67 -14.47
CA TYR A 66 3.98 -1.90 -13.21
C TYR A 66 3.04 -1.83 -12.01
N VAL A 67 2.22 -0.77 -11.95
CA VAL A 67 1.21 -0.58 -10.91
C VAL A 67 0.20 -1.71 -10.96
N PHE A 68 -0.28 -2.09 -12.13
CA PHE A 68 -1.25 -3.17 -12.28
C PHE A 68 -0.70 -4.52 -11.78
N GLY A 69 0.55 -4.85 -12.13
CA GLY A 69 1.22 -6.05 -11.65
C GLY A 69 1.37 -6.08 -10.13
N TRP A 70 1.78 -4.96 -9.52
CA TRP A 70 1.88 -4.85 -8.07
C TRP A 70 0.53 -4.83 -7.36
N THR A 71 -0.49 -4.25 -7.97
CA THR A 71 -1.86 -4.28 -7.46
C THR A 71 -2.37 -5.73 -7.44
N LEU A 72 -2.14 -6.49 -8.52
CA LEU A 72 -2.51 -7.90 -8.59
C LEU A 72 -1.80 -8.75 -7.52
N LEU A 73 -0.51 -8.54 -7.32
CA LEU A 73 0.26 -9.21 -6.26
C LEU A 73 -0.27 -8.85 -4.87
N GLY A 74 -0.57 -7.58 -4.61
CA GLY A 74 -1.14 -7.13 -3.34
C GLY A 74 -2.50 -7.75 -3.05
N THR A 75 -3.40 -7.75 -4.05
CA THR A 75 -4.73 -8.36 -3.91
C THR A 75 -4.67 -9.89 -3.76
N ALA A 76 -3.73 -10.56 -4.44
CA ALA A 76 -3.52 -12.00 -4.27
C ALA A 76 -3.00 -12.33 -2.85
N PHE A 77 -2.09 -11.50 -2.33
CA PHE A 77 -1.60 -11.65 -0.96
C PHE A 77 -2.71 -11.43 0.06
N GLU A 78 -3.53 -10.39 -0.12
CA GLU A 78 -4.68 -10.11 0.73
C GLU A 78 -5.68 -11.28 0.72
N ALA A 79 -6.02 -11.81 -0.46
CA ALA A 79 -6.90 -12.96 -0.58
C ALA A 79 -6.36 -14.20 0.16
N LEU A 80 -5.04 -14.41 0.13
CA LEU A 80 -4.38 -15.45 0.89
C LEU A 80 -4.51 -15.19 2.40
N SER A 81 -4.27 -13.96 2.86
CA SER A 81 -4.42 -13.56 4.26
C SER A 81 -5.86 -13.70 4.76
N THR A 82 -6.87 -13.44 3.93
CA THR A 82 -8.28 -13.72 4.23
C THR A 82 -8.52 -15.23 4.39
N ALA A 83 -7.95 -16.06 3.51
CA ALA A 83 -8.10 -17.51 3.60
C ALA A 83 -7.46 -18.08 4.88
N PHE A 84 -6.38 -17.46 5.39
CA PHE A 84 -5.77 -17.80 6.68
C PHE A 84 -6.49 -17.19 7.89
N GLY A 85 -7.57 -16.42 7.70
CA GLY A 85 -8.34 -15.80 8.78
C GLY A 85 -7.62 -14.64 9.48
N VAL A 86 -6.57 -14.08 8.86
CA VAL A 86 -5.88 -12.87 9.35
C VAL A 86 -6.77 -11.64 9.15
N PHE A 87 -7.59 -11.67 8.11
CA PHE A 87 -8.49 -10.59 7.73
C PHE A 87 -9.93 -11.07 7.68
N ILE A 88 -10.80 -10.44 8.47
CA ILE A 88 -12.22 -10.81 8.58
C ILE A 88 -13.04 -9.73 7.88
N TYR A 89 -13.56 -10.05 6.70
CA TYR A 89 -14.45 -9.17 5.95
C TYR A 89 -15.86 -9.18 6.56
N LYS A 90 -16.36 -8.00 6.96
CA LYS A 90 -17.75 -7.82 7.42
C LYS A 90 -18.67 -7.30 6.31
N GLY A 91 -18.23 -6.25 5.62
CA GLY A 91 -18.93 -5.64 4.47
C GLY A 91 -18.00 -5.22 3.33
N TRP A 92 -16.71 -5.51 3.47
CA TRP A 92 -15.69 -5.19 2.48
C TRP A 92 -15.51 -6.30 1.45
N SER A 93 -15.04 -5.95 0.25
CA SER A 93 -14.76 -6.91 -0.81
C SER A 93 -13.38 -6.69 -1.40
N LEU A 94 -12.75 -7.78 -1.85
CA LEU A 94 -11.44 -7.75 -2.53
C LEU A 94 -11.40 -6.77 -3.72
N LYS A 95 -12.54 -6.48 -4.35
CA LYS A 95 -12.63 -5.50 -5.45
C LYS A 95 -12.37 -4.07 -4.97
N TYR A 96 -12.84 -3.72 -3.77
CA TYR A 96 -12.57 -2.41 -3.18
C TYR A 96 -11.10 -2.27 -2.80
N SER A 97 -10.49 -3.31 -2.21
CA SER A 97 -9.06 -3.31 -1.92
C SER A 97 -8.22 -3.14 -3.18
N PHE A 98 -8.56 -3.83 -4.26
CA PHE A 98 -7.88 -3.69 -5.55
C PHE A 98 -7.90 -2.23 -6.05
N LEU A 99 -9.05 -1.56 -5.96
CA LEU A 99 -9.20 -0.16 -6.39
C LEU A 99 -8.40 0.79 -5.50
N VAL A 100 -8.42 0.58 -4.18
CA VAL A 100 -7.63 1.36 -3.21
C VAL A 100 -6.14 1.20 -3.48
N TYR A 101 -5.65 -0.04 -3.65
CA TYR A 101 -4.25 -0.32 -3.97
C TYR A 101 -3.80 0.36 -5.25
N LEU A 102 -4.62 0.33 -6.30
CA LEU A 102 -4.32 0.99 -7.56
C LEU A 102 -4.17 2.51 -7.38
N ILE A 103 -5.10 3.17 -6.68
CA ILE A 103 -5.05 4.62 -6.41
C ILE A 103 -3.83 4.98 -5.56
N VAL A 104 -3.60 4.24 -4.47
CA VAL A 104 -2.49 4.50 -3.54
C VAL A 104 -1.14 4.32 -4.25
N GLN A 105 -0.98 3.27 -5.05
CA GLN A 105 0.25 3.02 -5.82
C GLN A 105 0.50 4.13 -6.86
N LEU A 106 -0.53 4.59 -7.58
CA LEU A 106 -0.40 5.73 -8.49
C LEU A 106 0.02 7.01 -7.76
N MET A 107 -0.60 7.29 -6.61
CA MET A 107 -0.26 8.45 -5.79
C MET A 107 1.19 8.39 -5.30
N ILE A 108 1.66 7.21 -4.84
CA ILE A 108 3.04 6.99 -4.40
C ILE A 108 4.03 7.25 -5.56
N VAL A 109 3.76 6.75 -6.77
CA VAL A 109 4.61 7.02 -7.94
C VAL A 109 4.62 8.51 -8.28
N ALA A 110 3.47 9.17 -8.24
CA ALA A 110 3.36 10.60 -8.52
C ALA A 110 4.18 11.44 -7.53
N VAL A 111 4.04 11.18 -6.23
CA VAL A 111 4.81 11.85 -5.18
C VAL A 111 6.31 11.60 -5.36
N PHE A 112 6.72 10.35 -5.64
CA PHE A 112 8.12 10.01 -5.88
C PHE A 112 8.71 10.79 -7.06
N ARG A 113 7.98 10.88 -8.19
CA ARG A 113 8.41 11.66 -9.37
C ARG A 113 8.56 13.14 -9.06
N ILE A 114 7.61 13.73 -8.33
CA ILE A 114 7.67 15.15 -7.95
C ILE A 114 8.90 15.41 -7.09
N LEU A 115 9.13 14.59 -6.06
CA LEU A 115 10.28 14.72 -5.17
C LEU A 115 11.61 14.57 -5.92
N MET A 116 11.70 13.59 -6.83
CA MET A 116 12.93 13.36 -7.60
C MET A 116 13.20 14.52 -8.58
N ASN A 117 12.15 15.05 -9.22
CA ASN A 117 12.28 16.21 -10.09
C ASN A 117 12.77 17.45 -9.32
N GLU A 118 12.21 17.73 -8.14
CA GLU A 118 12.67 18.84 -7.30
C GLU A 118 14.11 18.64 -6.81
N PHE A 119 14.47 17.41 -6.46
CA PHE A 119 15.86 17.07 -6.09
C PHE A 119 16.85 17.35 -7.23
N HIS A 120 16.51 16.96 -8.46
CA HIS A 120 17.33 17.26 -9.63
C HIS A 120 17.46 18.77 -9.88
N ARG A 121 16.35 19.52 -9.81
CA ARG A 121 16.36 20.98 -9.95
C ARG A 121 17.19 21.68 -8.89
N ALA A 122 17.14 21.21 -7.64
CA ALA A 122 17.94 21.75 -6.55
C ALA A 122 19.44 21.46 -6.71
N LYS A 123 19.79 20.31 -7.29
CA LYS A 123 21.17 19.93 -7.58
C LYS A 123 21.77 20.75 -8.72
N GLU A 124 21.00 21.08 -9.75
CA GLU A 124 21.45 21.91 -10.88
C GLU A 124 21.65 23.39 -10.52
N LYS A 125 21.03 23.86 -9.44
CA LYS A 125 21.19 25.24 -8.93
C LYS A 125 22.40 25.44 -8.01
N LYS A 126 23.10 24.38 -7.64
CA LYS A 126 24.32 24.41 -6.81
C LYS A 126 25.56 24.23 -7.68
#